data_AF-A0A150H0F9-F1
#
_entry.id   AF-A0A150H0F9-F1
#
_cell.length_a   1.000
_cell.length_b   1.000
_cell.length_c   1.000
_cell.angle_alpha   90.00
_cell.angle_beta   90.00
_cell.angle_gamma   90.00
#
_symmetry.space_group_name_H-M   'P 1'
#
loop_
_entity.id
_entity.type
_entity.pdbx_description
1 polymer ?
#
loop_
_entity_poly.entity_id
_entity_poly.type
_entity_poly.pdbx_seq_one_letter_code
_entity_poly.pdbx_strand_id
1 'polypeptide(L)'
;MAGGNIDDGSCMYGRLPNGLVSTGVDIVALSDQAGDFAGSCGRCYEVQCNPSAFSDGYGNYLDRNSGCKDSTSVIVTVTDSCPCNYPANAYSNRRWCCGDMYHMDLSDHAFQKLADVGLGVIGIRYRVVGCPGGFQPSPRASTADFPAGTRKHL
;
A
#
# COMPACT_ATOMS: atom_id res chain seq x y z
N MET A 1 19.68 -0.19 -4.50
CA MET A 1 18.40 0.18 -5.13
C MET A 1 18.20 1.67 -4.86
N ALA A 2 18.17 2.50 -5.91
CA ALA A 2 17.77 3.88 -5.73
C ALA A 2 16.23 3.87 -5.63
N GLY A 3 15.71 3.92 -4.40
CA GLY A 3 14.31 4.32 -4.21
C GLY A 3 14.16 5.73 -4.78
N GLY A 4 12.96 6.07 -5.27
CA GLY A 4 12.63 7.48 -5.52
C GLY A 4 12.96 8.33 -4.29
N ASN A 5 13.04 9.65 -4.44
CA ASN A 5 12.98 10.50 -3.25
C ASN A 5 11.70 10.12 -2.47
N ILE A 6 11.70 10.33 -1.15
CA ILE A 6 10.55 10.02 -0.29
C ILE A 6 9.26 10.72 -0.80
N ASP A 7 9.42 11.83 -1.53
CA ASP A 7 8.32 12.66 -2.04
C ASP A 7 7.62 12.05 -3.26
N ASP A 8 8.30 11.21 -4.05
CA ASP A 8 7.79 10.66 -5.32
C ASP A 8 7.33 9.20 -5.21
N GLY A 9 7.74 8.52 -4.14
CA GLY A 9 7.51 7.08 -3.92
C GLY A 9 8.17 6.18 -4.97
N SER A 10 7.98 4.87 -4.79
CA SER A 10 8.53 3.83 -5.66
C SER A 10 7.85 3.77 -7.03
N CYS A 11 6.68 4.39 -7.19
CA CYS A 11 6.01 4.54 -8.47
C CYS A 11 6.33 5.85 -9.19
N MET A 12 7.13 6.75 -8.62
CA MET A 12 7.59 7.97 -9.30
C MET A 12 6.47 8.82 -9.94
N TYR A 13 5.33 8.95 -9.26
CA TYR A 13 4.23 9.83 -9.70
C TYR A 13 4.49 11.32 -9.44
N GLY A 14 5.65 11.65 -8.85
CA GLY A 14 5.92 12.97 -8.34
C GLY A 14 5.28 13.18 -6.97
N ARG A 15 5.51 14.37 -6.40
CA ARG A 15 4.84 14.82 -5.17
C ARG A 15 3.31 14.71 -5.27
N LEU A 16 2.72 14.07 -4.26
CA LEU A 16 1.27 13.89 -4.10
C LEU A 16 0.67 14.91 -3.10
N PRO A 17 -0.64 15.24 -3.20
CA PRO A 17 -1.61 14.78 -4.20
C PRO A 17 -1.40 15.46 -5.56
N ASN A 18 -1.69 14.75 -6.64
CA ASN A 18 -1.68 15.30 -7.99
C ASN A 18 -2.70 14.58 -8.90
N GLY A 19 -2.91 15.10 -10.12
CA GLY A 19 -3.92 14.56 -11.05
C GLY A 19 -3.55 13.25 -11.75
N LEU A 20 -2.35 12.69 -11.51
CA LEU A 20 -1.91 11.42 -12.09
C LEU A 20 -2.34 10.22 -11.23
N VAL A 21 -2.63 10.44 -9.95
CA VAL A 21 -2.98 9.39 -9.01
C VAL A 21 -4.43 9.61 -8.58
N SER A 22 -5.39 8.87 -9.13
CA SER A 22 -6.80 8.78 -8.69
C SER A 22 -7.29 9.98 -7.84
N THR A 23 -7.49 9.80 -6.52
CA THR A 23 -7.87 10.87 -5.58
C THR A 23 -6.69 11.67 -5.05
N GLY A 24 -5.46 11.21 -5.31
CA GLY A 24 -4.19 11.79 -4.87
C GLY A 24 -3.86 11.55 -3.41
N VAL A 25 -4.83 11.06 -2.63
CA VAL A 25 -4.73 10.90 -1.17
C VAL A 25 -5.12 9.51 -0.68
N ASP A 26 -5.96 8.77 -1.42
CA ASP A 26 -6.26 7.37 -1.13
C ASP A 26 -5.27 6.49 -1.87
N ILE A 27 -4.13 6.28 -1.21
CA ILE A 27 -2.97 5.62 -1.80
C ILE A 27 -2.49 4.49 -0.88
N VAL A 28 -1.74 3.56 -1.46
CA VAL A 28 -1.21 2.39 -0.77
C VAL A 28 0.22 2.10 -1.22
N ALA A 29 1.05 1.66 -0.27
CA ALA A 29 2.31 1.02 -0.55
C ALA A 29 2.16 -0.51 -0.40
N LEU A 30 2.50 -1.26 -1.45
CA LEU A 30 2.46 -2.73 -1.39
C LEU A 30 3.79 -3.28 -0.88
N SER A 31 3.73 -4.34 -0.07
CA SER A 31 4.93 -5.09 0.32
C SER A 31 5.68 -5.57 -0.92
N ASP A 32 7.00 -5.41 -0.93
CA ASP A 32 7.85 -5.93 -2.01
C ASP A 32 7.94 -7.48 -2.04
N GLN A 33 7.45 -8.13 -0.98
CA GLN A 33 7.31 -9.59 -0.87
C GLN A 33 5.91 -10.07 -1.33
N ALA A 34 4.98 -9.16 -1.60
CA ALA A 34 3.64 -9.54 -2.03
C ALA A 34 3.68 -10.13 -3.44
N GLY A 35 2.96 -11.24 -3.65
CA GLY A 35 2.93 -11.92 -4.96
C GLY A 35 2.34 -11.07 -6.10
N ASP A 36 1.59 -10.01 -5.76
CA ASP A 36 1.00 -9.07 -6.70
C ASP A 36 1.76 -7.73 -6.81
N PHE A 37 2.94 -7.62 -6.18
CA PHE A 37 3.80 -6.43 -6.20
C PHE A 37 4.33 -6.09 -7.59
N ALA A 38 4.75 -7.11 -8.36
CA ALA A 38 5.27 -6.91 -9.70
C ALA A 38 4.25 -6.21 -10.62
N GLY A 39 4.67 -5.10 -11.24
CA GLY A 39 3.81 -4.31 -12.12
C GLY A 39 2.58 -3.72 -11.42
N SER A 40 2.66 -3.44 -10.12
CA SER A 40 1.54 -2.94 -9.32
C SER A 40 1.32 -1.43 -9.41
N CYS A 41 2.33 -0.63 -9.78
CA CYS A 41 2.19 0.83 -9.82
C CYS A 41 1.01 1.29 -10.68
N GLY A 42 0.18 2.17 -10.11
CA GLY A 42 -1.05 2.66 -10.73
C GLY A 42 -2.22 1.68 -10.70
N ARG A 43 -2.04 0.43 -10.23
CA ARG A 43 -3.15 -0.49 -9.99
C ARG A 43 -3.98 0.03 -8.82
N CYS A 44 -5.30 -0.18 -8.90
CA CYS A 44 -6.20 0.16 -7.82
C CYS A 44 -6.80 -1.07 -7.16
N TYR A 45 -7.00 -0.96 -5.85
CA TYR A 45 -7.64 -1.96 -5.02
C TYR A 45 -8.81 -1.33 -4.30
N GLU A 46 -9.94 -2.02 -4.27
CA GLU A 46 -10.97 -1.73 -3.29
C GLU A 46 -10.62 -2.50 -2.02
N VAL A 47 -10.37 -1.77 -0.94
CA VAL A 47 -10.00 -2.30 0.37
C VAL A 47 -11.15 -2.07 1.32
N GLN A 48 -11.51 -3.10 2.08
CA GLN A 48 -12.54 -3.04 3.10
C GLN A 48 -12.02 -3.61 4.41
N CYS A 49 -12.41 -2.99 5.52
CA CYS A 49 -12.09 -3.51 6.85
C CYS A 49 -12.72 -4.89 7.05
N ASN A 50 -11.96 -5.82 7.63
CA ASN A 50 -12.39 -7.16 7.93
C ASN A 50 -12.22 -7.42 9.44
N PRO A 51 -13.31 -7.40 10.23
CA PRO A 51 -13.29 -7.76 11.64
C PRO A 51 -12.56 -9.08 11.87
N SER A 52 -11.41 -9.03 12.53
CA SER A 52 -10.57 -10.22 12.74
C SER A 52 -9.58 -9.99 13.88
N ALA A 53 -9.00 -11.09 14.37
CA ALA A 53 -7.81 -11.06 15.20
C ALA A 53 -6.69 -11.83 14.49
N PHE A 54 -5.46 -11.35 14.64
CA PHE A 54 -4.30 -11.90 13.95
C PHE A 54 -3.02 -11.64 14.76
N SER A 55 -1.96 -12.38 14.46
CA SER A 55 -0.64 -12.12 15.03
C SER A 55 0.22 -11.37 14.03
N ASP A 56 1.02 -10.41 14.49
CA ASP A 56 2.00 -9.74 13.63
C ASP A 56 3.23 -10.63 13.32
N GLY A 57 4.15 -10.14 12.47
CA GLY A 57 5.40 -10.85 12.13
C GLY A 57 6.35 -11.10 13.30
N TYR A 58 6.06 -10.57 14.50
CA TYR A 58 6.81 -10.83 15.73
C TYR A 58 6.04 -11.70 16.74
N GLY A 59 4.87 -12.22 16.36
CA GLY A 59 4.05 -13.11 17.17
C GLY A 59 3.17 -12.39 18.20
N ASN A 60 3.05 -11.07 18.18
CA ASN A 60 2.11 -10.38 19.07
C ASN A 60 0.69 -10.57 18.56
N TYR A 61 -0.20 -11.06 19.42
CA TYR A 61 -1.61 -11.21 19.13
C TYR A 61 -2.34 -9.86 19.21
N LEU A 62 -3.10 -9.53 18.17
CA LEU A 62 -3.84 -8.28 18.02
C LEU A 62 -5.31 -8.58 17.76
N ASP A 63 -6.17 -8.25 18.71
CA ASP A 63 -7.62 -8.30 18.53
C ASP A 63 -8.10 -7.01 17.84
N ARG A 64 -8.72 -7.13 16.66
CA ARG A 64 -9.28 -6.04 15.86
C ARG A 64 -10.73 -6.29 15.46
N ASN A 65 -11.44 -7.19 16.14
CA ASN A 65 -12.82 -7.56 15.78
C ASN A 65 -13.80 -6.38 15.87
N SER A 66 -13.58 -5.43 16.77
CA SER A 66 -14.41 -4.23 16.93
C SER A 66 -13.80 -2.96 16.33
N GLY A 67 -12.72 -3.10 15.55
CA GLY A 67 -11.92 -1.95 15.07
C GLY A 67 -12.44 -1.29 13.79
N CYS A 68 -13.31 -1.97 13.06
CA CYS A 68 -13.86 -1.46 11.82
C CYS A 68 -14.89 -0.36 12.08
N LYS A 69 -14.82 0.71 11.29
CA LYS A 69 -15.99 1.55 11.03
C LYS A 69 -17.02 0.71 10.25
N ASP A 70 -18.25 1.20 10.08
CA ASP A 70 -19.35 0.53 9.35
C ASP A 70 -18.90 -0.05 7.99
N SER A 71 -19.76 -0.78 7.26
CA SER A 71 -19.45 -1.49 5.99
C SER A 71 -18.93 -0.62 4.82
N THR A 72 -17.85 0.14 5.02
CA THR A 72 -17.20 1.07 4.12
C THR A 72 -16.03 0.38 3.43
N SER A 73 -15.81 0.74 2.18
CA SER A 73 -14.61 0.41 1.44
C SER A 73 -13.97 1.71 0.94
N VAL A 74 -12.67 1.62 0.64
CA VAL A 74 -11.92 2.70 0.00
C VAL A 74 -11.20 2.12 -1.22
N ILE A 75 -11.25 2.85 -2.33
CA ILE A 75 -10.43 2.53 -3.49
C ILE A 75 -9.10 3.25 -3.34
N VAL A 76 -8.02 2.49 -3.27
CA VAL A 76 -6.65 3.00 -3.13
C VAL A 76 -5.84 2.72 -4.39
N THR A 77 -4.90 3.62 -4.70
CA THR A 77 -3.98 3.48 -5.83
C THR A 77 -2.59 3.14 -5.34
N VAL A 78 -1.93 2.15 -5.95
CA VAL A 78 -0.54 1.82 -5.61
C VAL A 78 0.40 2.91 -6.12
N THR A 79 1.04 3.61 -5.20
CA THR A 79 1.99 4.70 -5.50
C THR A 79 3.39 4.46 -4.93
N ASP A 80 3.53 3.49 -4.04
CA ASP A 80 4.80 3.21 -3.37
C ASP A 80 4.96 1.72 -3.06
N SER A 81 6.10 1.37 -2.46
CA SER A 81 6.39 0.04 -1.95
C SER A 81 6.68 0.10 -0.45
N CYS A 82 6.36 -0.98 0.26
CA CYS A 82 6.82 -1.22 1.62
C CYS A 82 7.89 -2.32 1.57
N PRO A 83 9.20 -1.96 1.54
CA PRO A 83 10.24 -2.95 1.36
C PRO A 83 10.54 -3.69 2.66
N CYS A 84 10.64 -5.04 2.61
CA CYS A 84 11.02 -5.85 3.76
C CYS A 84 12.34 -5.38 4.41
N ASN A 85 13.31 -4.98 3.59
CA ASN A 85 14.57 -4.41 4.05
C ASN A 85 14.61 -2.89 3.86
N TYR A 86 14.22 -2.15 4.89
CA TYR A 86 14.27 -0.69 4.92
C TYR A 86 15.05 -0.18 6.14
N PRO A 87 16.34 0.17 6.00
CA PRO A 87 17.20 0.51 7.14
C PRO A 87 16.67 1.63 8.04
N ALA A 88 16.01 2.65 7.46
CA ALA A 88 15.49 3.79 8.21
C ALA A 88 14.29 3.44 9.11
N ASN A 89 13.58 2.34 8.85
CA ASN A 89 12.48 1.87 9.68
C ASN A 89 12.41 0.33 9.70
N ALA A 90 13.57 -0.30 9.98
CA ALA A 90 13.74 -1.74 9.85
C ALA A 90 12.82 -2.54 10.78
N TYR A 91 12.58 -2.04 12.00
CA TYR A 91 11.70 -2.71 12.96
C TYR A 91 10.25 -2.79 12.46
N SER A 92 9.70 -1.71 11.91
CA SER A 92 8.32 -1.72 11.40
C SER A 92 8.20 -2.51 10.10
N ASN A 93 9.13 -2.29 9.15
CA ASN A 93 9.10 -2.96 7.85
C ASN A 93 9.25 -4.47 7.99
N ARG A 94 10.11 -4.93 8.92
CA ARG A 94 10.23 -6.36 9.18
C ARG A 94 8.99 -6.97 9.84
N ARG A 95 8.27 -6.21 10.66
CA ARG A 95 7.03 -6.66 11.31
C ARG A 95 5.87 -6.85 10.32
N TRP A 96 5.80 -5.99 9.30
CA TRP A 96 4.60 -5.87 8.46
C TRP A 96 4.83 -6.22 6.99
N CYS A 97 6.02 -5.98 6.45
CA CYS A 97 6.26 -6.00 5.00
C CYS A 97 7.20 -7.12 4.53
N CYS A 98 7.57 -8.05 5.42
CA CYS A 98 8.45 -9.19 5.11
C CYS A 98 7.73 -10.49 4.71
N GLY A 99 6.44 -10.44 4.36
CA GLY A 99 5.73 -11.57 3.76
C GLY A 99 5.15 -12.61 4.73
N ASP A 100 5.32 -12.45 6.04
CA ASP A 100 4.69 -13.32 7.05
C ASP A 100 3.15 -13.25 6.98
N MET A 101 2.63 -12.08 6.61
CA MET A 101 1.23 -11.84 6.25
C MET A 101 1.17 -10.87 5.07
N TYR A 102 0.12 -10.99 4.26
CA TYR A 102 -0.14 -9.98 3.23
C TYR A 102 -0.42 -8.62 3.89
N HIS A 103 0.26 -7.58 3.43
CA HIS A 103 0.18 -6.24 4.03
C HIS A 103 0.08 -5.15 2.96
N MET A 104 -0.79 -4.17 3.25
CA MET A 104 -0.97 -2.93 2.50
C MET A 104 -0.75 -1.77 3.48
N ASP A 105 0.24 -0.93 3.22
CA ASP A 105 0.47 0.28 4.00
C ASP A 105 -0.38 1.41 3.40
N LEU A 106 -1.52 1.69 4.03
CA LEU A 106 -2.49 2.66 3.56
C LEU A 106 -2.08 4.06 4.02
N SER A 107 -2.31 5.08 3.20
CA SER A 107 -2.24 6.46 3.70
C SER A 107 -3.19 6.67 4.87
N ASP A 108 -2.85 7.58 5.79
CA ASP A 108 -3.72 7.96 6.90
C ASP A 108 -5.14 8.33 6.42
N HIS A 109 -5.22 8.99 5.26
CA HIS A 109 -6.49 9.38 4.65
C HIS A 109 -7.33 8.18 4.19
N ALA A 110 -6.71 7.13 3.65
CA ALA A 110 -7.42 5.91 3.30
C ALA A 110 -7.76 5.09 4.56
N PHE A 111 -6.83 4.96 5.50
CA PHE A 111 -7.00 4.19 6.72
C PHE A 111 -8.15 4.72 7.58
N GLN A 112 -8.24 6.04 7.76
CA GLN A 112 -9.27 6.66 8.58
C GLN A 112 -10.70 6.46 8.06
N LYS A 113 -10.87 6.07 6.78
CA LYS A 113 -12.18 5.70 6.21
C LYS A 113 -12.62 4.30 6.64
N LEU A 114 -11.67 3.44 7.00
CA LEU A 114 -11.89 2.05 7.39
C LEU A 114 -11.93 1.86 8.91
N ALA A 115 -11.12 2.62 9.65
CA ALA A 115 -10.94 2.44 11.09
C ALA A 115 -10.44 3.71 11.80
N ASP A 116 -10.29 3.66 13.12
CA ASP A 116 -9.57 4.69 13.88
C ASP A 116 -8.06 4.49 13.68
N VAL A 117 -7.35 5.53 13.24
CA VAL A 117 -5.90 5.51 13.00
C VAL A 117 -5.09 5.09 14.23
N GLY A 118 -5.61 5.32 15.44
CA GLY A 118 -5.00 4.88 16.70
C GLY A 118 -4.92 3.36 16.89
N LEU A 119 -5.66 2.57 16.10
CA LEU A 119 -5.51 1.10 16.09
C LEU A 119 -4.20 0.64 15.45
N GLY A 120 -3.61 1.48 14.59
CA GLY A 120 -2.36 1.26 13.86
C GLY A 120 -2.42 0.18 12.76
N VAL A 121 -3.21 -0.86 12.94
CA VAL A 121 -3.38 -1.97 11.99
C VAL A 121 -4.76 -2.60 12.18
N ILE A 122 -5.36 -3.04 11.07
CA ILE A 122 -6.66 -3.72 11.01
C ILE A 122 -6.57 -4.91 10.05
N GLY A 123 -7.49 -5.86 10.19
CA GLY A 123 -7.69 -6.87 9.17
C GLY A 123 -8.38 -6.25 7.96
N ILE A 124 -8.04 -6.72 6.77
CA ILE A 124 -8.65 -6.26 5.52
C ILE A 124 -9.08 -7.43 4.64
N ARG A 125 -10.03 -7.15 3.76
CA ARG A 125 -10.25 -7.89 2.52
C ARG A 125 -10.15 -6.92 1.36
N TYR A 126 -9.64 -7.39 0.22
CA TYR A 126 -9.40 -6.52 -0.93
C TYR A 126 -9.68 -7.23 -2.24
N ARG A 127 -9.90 -6.44 -3.30
CA ARG A 127 -9.97 -6.90 -4.68
C ARG A 127 -9.38 -5.86 -5.63
N VAL A 128 -8.83 -6.31 -6.75
CA VAL A 128 -8.39 -5.41 -7.83
C VAL A 128 -9.61 -4.78 -8.49
N VAL A 129 -9.56 -3.47 -8.74
CA VAL A 129 -10.64 -2.71 -9.39
C VAL A 129 -10.08 -1.70 -10.40
N GLY A 130 -10.94 -1.14 -11.24
CA GLY A 130 -10.58 0.02 -12.05
C GLY A 130 -10.35 1.26 -11.18
N CYS A 131 -9.33 2.04 -11.51
CA CYS A 131 -9.07 3.30 -10.81
C CYS A 131 -10.15 4.35 -11.12
N PRO A 132 -10.59 5.14 -10.13
CA PRO A 132 -11.37 6.35 -10.37
C PRO A 132 -10.62 7.26 -11.36
N GLY A 133 -11.29 7.69 -12.43
CA GLY A 133 -10.65 8.47 -13.49
C GLY A 133 -9.77 7.66 -14.47
N GLY A 134 -9.69 6.33 -14.30
CA GLY A 134 -8.94 5.42 -15.15
C GLY A 134 -7.51 5.17 -14.67
N PHE A 135 -6.87 4.15 -15.25
CA PHE A 135 -5.46 3.84 -14.99
C PHE A 135 -4.57 4.92 -15.61
N GLN A 136 -3.64 5.44 -14.83
CA GLN A 136 -2.59 6.32 -15.30
C GLN A 136 -1.24 5.62 -15.05
N PRO A 137 -0.40 5.41 -16.07
CA PRO A 137 0.93 4.87 -15.86
C PRO A 137 1.83 5.91 -15.18
N SER A 138 2.83 5.44 -14.44
CA SER A 138 3.87 6.33 -13.92
C SER A 138 4.56 7.08 -15.07
N PRO A 139 4.76 8.41 -14.95
CA PRO A 139 5.50 9.20 -15.94
C PRO A 139 6.93 8.71 -16.18
N ARG A 140 7.48 7.96 -15.22
CA ARG A 140 8.86 7.48 -15.25
C ARG A 140 8.96 5.96 -15.34
N ALA A 141 7.87 5.25 -15.63
CA ALA A 141 7.85 3.78 -15.73
C ALA A 141 8.94 3.20 -16.67
N SER A 142 9.33 3.95 -17.70
CA SER A 142 10.34 3.56 -18.69
C SER A 142 11.76 3.99 -18.34
N THR A 143 11.98 4.81 -17.31
CA THR A 143 13.31 5.33 -17.00
C THR A 143 14.17 4.26 -16.34
N ALA A 144 15.49 4.33 -16.51
CA ALA A 144 16.42 3.33 -15.98
C ALA A 144 16.40 3.25 -14.45
N ASP A 145 16.04 4.33 -13.77
CA ASP A 145 15.97 4.43 -12.32
C ASP A 145 14.62 4.00 -11.73
N PHE A 146 13.62 3.65 -12.56
CA PHE A 146 12.35 3.13 -12.07
C PHE A 146 12.55 1.81 -11.30
N PRO A 147 12.05 1.67 -10.06
CA PRO A 147 12.33 0.50 -9.23
C PRO A 147 11.98 -0.83 -9.89
N ALA A 148 12.86 -1.82 -9.77
CA ALA A 148 12.75 -3.07 -10.53
C ALA A 148 11.47 -3.85 -10.20
N GLY A 149 11.13 -3.96 -8.92
CA GLY A 149 9.96 -4.72 -8.47
C GLY A 149 8.61 -4.07 -8.80
N THR A 150 8.58 -2.80 -9.21
CA THR A 150 7.35 -2.14 -9.64
C THR A 150 7.13 -2.22 -11.15
N ARG A 151 8.12 -2.67 -11.93
CA ARG A 151 7.96 -2.90 -13.38
C ARG A 151 7.12 -4.15 -13.63
N LYS A 152 6.26 -4.09 -14.63
CA LYS A 152 5.66 -5.31 -15.18
C LYS A 152 6.73 -6.02 -16.01
N HIS A 153 7.20 -7.17 -15.56
CA HIS A 153 7.98 -8.06 -16.41
C HIS A 153 7.03 -8.60 -17.50
N LEU A 154 7.30 -8.25 -18.76
CA LEU A 154 6.58 -8.76 -19.93
C LEU A 154 7.06 -10.18 -20.26
#